data_AF-A0A0J9XA41-F1
#
_entry.id   AF-A0A0J9XA41-F1
#
_cell.length_a   1.000
_cell.length_b   1.000
_cell.length_c   1.000
_cell.angle_alpha   90.00
_cell.angle_beta   90.00
_cell.angle_gamma   90.00
#
_symmetry.space_group_name_H-M   'P 1'
#
loop_
_entity.id
_entity.type
_entity.pdbx_description
1 polymer ?
#
loop_
_entity_poly.entity_id
_entity_poly.type
_entity_poly.pdbx_seq_one_letter_code
_entity_poly.pdbx_strand_id
1 'polypeptide(L)'
;MSSETILSFNAGYALYDPDSKTVTCKPGPGKITVTKEPGEPFLYFTWEPREGFKPPADFVPFDTYVLFPGDALWVHVKQCTTGRVFALKFLSSDRREFFWMQSRTDAEDKQPGSLSTQDKSIYETLEKLLQSDEEPEEEENEAPVPGSTVVA
;
A
#
# COMPACT_ATOMS: atom_id res chain seq x y z
N MET A 1 -10.42 23.96 2.58
CA MET A 1 -10.41 22.53 2.94
C MET A 1 -9.06 22.02 2.50
N SER A 2 -8.24 21.54 3.42
CA SER A 2 -6.87 21.17 3.14
C SER A 2 -6.79 19.66 3.25
N SER A 3 -6.56 18.97 2.13
CA SER A 3 -6.26 17.54 2.12
C SER A 3 -4.96 17.28 2.90
N GLU A 4 -4.96 16.34 3.83
CA GLU A 4 -3.78 15.96 4.60
C GLU A 4 -3.02 14.86 3.85
N THR A 5 -1.73 15.08 3.56
CA THR A 5 -0.89 14.04 2.95
C THR A 5 -0.40 13.10 4.03
N ILE A 6 -0.88 11.86 4.00
CA ILE A 6 -0.52 10.83 4.97
C ILE A 6 0.81 10.18 4.59
N LEU A 7 0.97 9.88 3.30
CA LEU A 7 2.15 9.17 2.80
C LEU A 7 2.46 9.60 1.37
N SER A 8 3.75 9.67 1.03
CA SER A 8 4.16 9.78 -0.37
C SER A 8 5.45 9.02 -0.64
N PHE A 9 5.49 8.27 -1.73
CA PHE A 9 6.62 7.42 -2.09
C PHE A 9 6.78 7.29 -3.60
N ASN A 10 7.98 6.94 -4.05
CA ASN A 10 8.25 6.75 -5.47
C ASN A 10 7.89 5.33 -5.86
N ALA A 11 7.02 5.18 -6.84
CA ALA A 11 6.65 3.88 -7.38
C ALA A 11 6.28 4.01 -8.85
N GLY A 12 6.79 3.09 -9.65
CA GLY A 12 6.37 2.89 -11.03
C GLY A 12 5.12 2.00 -11.11
N TYR A 13 4.68 1.76 -12.34
CA TYR A 13 3.57 0.88 -12.64
C TYR A 13 4.06 -0.45 -13.20
N ALA A 14 3.25 -1.49 -13.02
CA ALA A 14 3.44 -2.77 -13.66
C ALA A 14 2.18 -3.14 -14.44
N LEU A 15 2.40 -3.77 -15.60
CA LEU A 15 1.32 -4.22 -16.47
C LEU A 15 1.09 -5.71 -16.22
N TYR A 16 -0.16 -6.06 -15.92
CA TYR A 16 -0.59 -7.45 -15.90
C TYR A 16 -1.02 -7.87 -17.30
N ASP A 17 -0.36 -8.90 -17.83
CA ASP A 17 -0.74 -9.50 -19.10
C ASP A 17 -1.71 -10.67 -18.83
N PRO A 18 -3.00 -10.57 -19.20
CA PRO A 18 -3.98 -11.62 -18.92
C PRO A 18 -3.72 -12.91 -19.70
N ASP A 19 -3.13 -12.81 -20.89
CA ASP A 19 -2.79 -13.94 -21.76
C ASP A 19 -1.64 -14.78 -21.18
N SER A 20 -0.56 -14.11 -20.77
CA SER A 20 0.64 -14.76 -20.22
C SER A 20 0.55 -14.98 -18.71
N LYS A 21 -0.43 -14.37 -18.04
CA LYS A 21 -0.57 -14.29 -16.57
C LYS A 21 0.70 -13.80 -15.87
N THR A 22 1.49 -12.98 -16.57
CA THR A 22 2.75 -12.44 -16.09
C THR A 22 2.62 -10.95 -15.79
N VAL A 23 3.12 -10.54 -14.64
CA VAL A 23 3.25 -9.12 -14.28
C VAL A 23 4.60 -8.63 -14.79
N THR A 24 4.57 -7.68 -15.72
CA THR A 24 5.79 -7.06 -16.26
C THR A 24 5.97 -5.68 -15.65
N CYS A 25 7.02 -5.51 -14.84
CA CYS A 25 7.42 -4.19 -14.34
C CYS A 25 7.89 -3.33 -15.52
N LYS A 26 7.28 -2.16 -15.71
CA LYS A 26 7.71 -1.23 -16.76
C LYS A 26 8.55 -0.10 -16.13
N PRO A 27 9.59 0.38 -16.84
CA PRO A 27 10.35 1.54 -16.41
C PRO A 27 9.51 2.81 -16.62
N GLY A 28 8.62 3.09 -15.68
CA GLY A 28 7.87 4.34 -15.58
C GLY A 28 8.20 5.01 -14.25
N PRO A 29 8.97 6.10 -14.22
CA PRO A 29 9.20 6.83 -12.98
C PRO A 29 7.87 7.44 -12.53
N GLY A 30 7.43 7.06 -11.34
CA GLY A 30 6.14 7.50 -10.79
C GLY A 30 6.25 7.85 -9.32
N LYS A 31 5.27 8.61 -8.84
CA LYS A 31 5.10 8.99 -7.43
C LYS A 31 3.68 8.65 -7.01
N ILE A 32 3.55 7.95 -5.90
CA ILE A 32 2.29 7.69 -5.25
C ILE A 32 2.16 8.65 -4.08
N THR A 33 1.03 9.32 -4.00
CA THR A 33 0.66 10.21 -2.91
C THR A 33 -0.68 9.75 -2.35
N VAL A 34 -0.72 9.54 -1.04
CA VAL A 34 -1.93 9.18 -0.31
C VAL A 34 -2.35 10.38 0.53
N THR A 35 -3.53 10.92 0.21
CA THR A 35 -4.13 12.03 0.96
C THR A 35 -5.44 11.59 1.61
N LYS A 36 -5.75 12.17 2.77
CA LYS A 36 -7.02 12.01 3.47
C LYS A 36 -7.66 13.37 3.63
N GLU A 37 -8.95 13.48 3.35
CA GLU A 37 -9.70 14.69 3.66
C GLU A 37 -10.34 14.59 5.05
N PRO A 38 -10.25 15.66 5.85
CA PRO A 38 -10.87 15.68 7.17
C PRO A 38 -12.39 15.62 7.03
N GLY A 39 -12.99 14.54 7.52
CA GLY A 39 -14.44 14.29 7.46
C GLY A 39 -14.86 13.27 6.40
N GLU A 40 -13.94 12.75 5.59
CA GLU A 40 -14.22 11.65 4.66
C GLU A 40 -13.69 10.31 5.21
N PRO A 41 -14.47 9.22 5.12
CA PRO A 41 -14.06 7.90 5.58
C PRO A 41 -13.16 7.18 4.58
N PHE A 42 -12.66 7.84 3.53
CA PHE A 42 -11.88 7.23 2.47
C PHE A 42 -10.58 8.01 2.19
N LEU A 43 -9.67 7.35 1.48
CA LEU A 43 -8.34 7.84 1.17
C LEU A 43 -8.24 8.07 -0.35
N TYR A 44 -7.53 9.11 -0.74
CA TYR A 44 -7.20 9.36 -2.13
C TYR A 44 -5.78 8.85 -2.40
N PHE A 45 -5.68 7.87 -3.28
CA PHE A 45 -4.43 7.28 -3.74
C PHE A 45 -4.16 7.76 -5.17
N THR A 46 -3.31 8.77 -5.29
CA THR A 46 -2.96 9.37 -6.58
C THR A 46 -1.60 8.88 -7.04
N TRP A 47 -1.55 8.30 -8.24
CA TRP A 47 -0.29 8.01 -8.92
C TRP A 47 -0.01 9.07 -9.98
N GLU A 48 1.15 9.71 -9.88
CA GLU A 48 1.58 10.74 -10.83
C GLU A 48 2.88 10.31 -11.52
N PRO A 49 2.98 10.47 -12.85
CA PRO A 49 4.23 10.24 -13.56
C PRO A 49 5.25 11.31 -13.18
N ARG A 50 6.50 10.89 -12.98
CA ARG A 50 7.63 11.79 -12.73
C ARG A 50 8.37 12.07 -14.03
N GLU A 51 9.12 13.17 -14.06
CA GLU A 51 10.04 13.52 -15.16
C GLU A 51 9.36 13.68 -16.54
N GLY A 52 8.07 13.99 -16.58
CA GLY A 52 7.32 14.12 -17.83
C GLY A 52 7.05 12.80 -18.53
N PHE A 53 7.17 11.66 -17.82
CA PHE A 53 6.83 10.35 -18.35
C PHE A 53 5.38 10.33 -18.83
N LYS A 54 5.18 10.06 -20.11
CA LYS A 54 3.85 9.84 -20.68
C LYS A 54 3.59 8.34 -20.70
N PRO A 55 2.61 7.84 -19.93
CA PRO A 55 2.21 6.46 -20.08
C PRO A 55 1.79 6.16 -21.53
N PRO A 56 1.96 4.92 -22.00
CA PRO A 56 1.47 4.52 -23.32
C PRO A 56 -0.04 4.77 -23.43
N ALA A 57 -0.55 5.04 -24.64
CA ALA A 57 -1.95 5.41 -24.85
C ALA A 57 -2.96 4.33 -24.38
N ASP A 58 -2.56 3.06 -24.38
CA ASP A 58 -3.32 1.93 -23.85
C ASP A 58 -3.35 1.87 -22.32
N PHE A 59 -2.48 2.65 -21.66
CA PHE A 59 -2.44 2.78 -20.21
C PHE A 59 -3.15 4.06 -19.82
N VAL A 60 -4.37 3.91 -19.33
CA VAL A 60 -5.09 5.01 -18.70
C VAL A 60 -4.27 5.43 -17.48
N PRO A 61 -3.74 6.67 -17.43
CA PRO A 61 -3.12 7.16 -16.21
C PRO A 61 -4.11 6.95 -15.08
N PHE A 62 -3.62 6.36 -14.01
CA PHE A 62 -4.40 6.05 -12.83
C PHE A 62 -4.76 7.35 -12.11
N ASP A 63 -5.75 8.06 -12.68
CA ASP A 63 -6.36 9.26 -12.14
C ASP A 63 -6.98 8.85 -10.80
N THR A 64 -6.34 9.30 -9.72
CA THR A 64 -6.71 9.19 -8.31
C THR A 64 -7.71 8.07 -7.95
N TYR A 65 -7.21 7.02 -7.30
CA TYR A 65 -8.06 5.99 -6.72
C TYR A 65 -8.63 6.42 -5.39
N VAL A 66 -9.93 6.21 -5.21
CA VAL A 66 -10.58 6.34 -3.90
C VAL A 66 -10.54 4.97 -3.22
N LEU A 67 -9.83 4.89 -2.10
CA LEU A 67 -9.69 3.68 -1.29
C LEU A 67 -10.56 3.81 -0.05
N PHE A 68 -11.50 2.88 0.10
CA PHE A 68 -12.26 2.73 1.33
C PHE A 68 -11.52 1.76 2.26
N PRO A 69 -11.37 2.09 3.56
CA PRO A 69 -10.91 1.12 4.54
C PRO A 69 -11.83 -0.11 4.51
N GLY A 70 -11.23 -1.30 4.58
CA GLY A 70 -11.90 -2.59 4.46
C GLY A 70 -12.17 -3.05 3.03
N ASP A 71 -12.09 -2.18 2.01
CA ASP A 71 -12.44 -2.51 0.62
C ASP A 71 -11.24 -2.59 -0.35
N ALA A 72 -10.04 -2.26 0.14
CA ALA A 72 -8.81 -2.45 -0.61
C ALA A 72 -7.77 -3.21 0.22
N LEU A 73 -6.99 -4.06 -0.45
CA LEU A 73 -5.89 -4.80 0.15
C LEU A 73 -4.58 -4.44 -0.54
N TRP A 74 -3.58 -4.08 0.25
CA TRP A 74 -2.23 -3.84 -0.23
C TRP A 74 -1.38 -5.10 0.02
N VAL A 75 -1.00 -5.81 -1.05
CA VAL A 75 -0.35 -7.13 -0.95
C VAL A 75 1.02 -7.11 -1.61
N HIS A 76 2.03 -7.61 -0.90
CA HIS A 76 3.38 -7.77 -1.46
C HIS A 76 3.49 -8.99 -2.39
N VAL A 77 3.91 -8.78 -3.64
CA VAL A 77 4.05 -9.83 -4.65
C VAL A 77 5.47 -10.40 -4.62
N LYS A 78 5.68 -11.39 -3.75
CA LYS A 78 6.97 -12.12 -3.60
C LYS A 78 7.39 -12.92 -4.84
N GLN A 79 6.47 -13.16 -5.77
CA GLN A 79 6.74 -13.94 -6.99
C GLN A 79 7.55 -13.17 -8.04
N CYS A 80 7.63 -11.83 -7.94
CA CYS A 80 8.47 -11.05 -8.84
C CYS A 80 9.93 -11.14 -8.38
N THR A 81 10.84 -11.59 -9.24
CA THR A 81 12.29 -11.64 -8.98
C THR A 81 12.92 -10.25 -8.74
N THR A 82 12.22 -9.17 -9.07
CA THR A 82 12.55 -7.78 -8.71
C THR A 82 12.19 -7.42 -7.26
N GLY A 83 11.40 -8.26 -6.58
CA GLY A 83 11.09 -8.28 -5.14
C GLY A 83 10.38 -7.06 -4.53
N ARG A 84 10.24 -5.94 -5.24
CA ARG A 84 9.62 -4.70 -4.73
C ARG A 84 8.31 -4.36 -5.42
N VAL A 85 7.55 -5.38 -5.80
CA VAL A 85 6.25 -5.23 -6.47
C VAL A 85 5.13 -5.43 -5.47
N PHE A 86 4.17 -4.52 -5.47
CA PHE A 86 2.99 -4.53 -4.62
C PHE A 86 1.74 -4.53 -5.50
N ALA A 87 0.71 -5.21 -5.04
CA ALA A 87 -0.58 -5.28 -5.69
C ALA A 87 -1.62 -4.61 -4.80
N LEU A 88 -2.30 -3.59 -5.33
CA LEU A 88 -3.49 -3.01 -4.75
C LEU A 88 -4.70 -3.77 -5.33
N LYS A 89 -5.33 -4.57 -4.48
CA LYS A 89 -6.52 -5.36 -4.85
C LYS A 89 -7.76 -4.65 -4.31
N PHE A 90 -8.64 -4.25 -5.21
CA PHE A 90 -9.96 -3.72 -4.88
C PHE A 90 -10.92 -4.88 -4.67
N LEU A 91 -11.52 -4.98 -3.49
CA LEU A 91 -12.51 -6.01 -3.17
C LEU A 91 -13.83 -5.73 -3.87
N SER A 92 -14.23 -4.46 -3.99
CA SER A 92 -15.47 -4.06 -4.67
C SER A 92 -15.46 -4.21 -6.20
N SER A 93 -14.30 -4.36 -6.86
CA SER A 93 -14.22 -4.44 -8.33
C SER A 93 -13.42 -5.63 -8.89
N ASP A 94 -12.90 -6.53 -8.04
CA ASP A 94 -11.89 -7.59 -8.36
C ASP A 94 -10.68 -7.10 -9.19
N ARG A 95 -10.54 -5.78 -9.35
CA ARG A 95 -9.47 -5.13 -10.09
C ARG A 95 -8.20 -5.18 -9.25
N ARG A 96 -7.08 -5.47 -9.92
CA ARG A 96 -5.77 -5.56 -9.30
C ARG A 96 -4.81 -4.66 -10.04
N GLU A 97 -4.27 -3.71 -9.32
CA GLU A 97 -3.33 -2.71 -9.81
C GLU A 97 -1.96 -3.05 -9.24
N PHE A 98 -0.94 -3.11 -10.09
CA PHE A 98 0.40 -3.50 -9.68
C PHE A 98 1.34 -2.29 -9.72
N PHE A 99 2.01 -2.05 -8.60
CA PHE A 99 2.94 -0.95 -8.39
C PHE A 99 4.33 -1.49 -8.07
N TRP A 100 5.35 -0.89 -8.68
CA TRP A 100 6.74 -1.27 -8.45
C TRP A 100 7.44 -0.17 -7.66
N MET A 101 7.87 -0.45 -6.42
CA MET A 101 8.47 0.56 -5.57
C MET A 101 9.86 0.97 -6.07
N GLN A 102 10.03 2.27 -6.25
CA GLN A 102 11.25 2.95 -6.70
C GLN A 102 11.86 3.78 -5.56
N SER A 103 11.64 3.35 -4.31
CA SER A 103 12.28 3.93 -3.13
C SER A 103 13.80 3.97 -3.34
N ARG A 104 14.44 5.05 -2.89
CA ARG A 104 15.91 5.10 -2.86
C ARG A 104 16.36 4.00 -1.92
N THR A 105 17.04 2.99 -2.46
CA THR A 105 17.68 1.96 -1.65
C THR A 105 18.78 2.65 -0.87
N ASP A 106 18.63 2.77 0.45
CA ASP A 106 19.76 3.09 1.31
C ASP A 106 20.86 2.06 1.05
N ALA A 107 22.12 2.50 1.05
CA ALA A 107 23.27 1.71 0.60
C ALA A 107 23.47 0.37 1.36
N GLU A 108 22.68 0.13 2.41
CA GLU A 108 22.68 -1.04 3.27
C GLU A 108 21.82 -2.20 2.73
N ASP A 109 20.81 -1.93 1.89
CA ASP A 109 19.91 -2.95 1.32
C ASP A 109 20.49 -3.56 0.03
N LYS A 110 21.62 -4.27 0.17
CA LYS A 110 22.38 -4.90 -0.94
C LYS A 110 21.77 -6.21 -1.46
N GLN A 111 20.63 -6.65 -0.93
CA GLN A 111 20.00 -7.90 -1.38
C GLN A 111 18.98 -7.62 -2.49
N PRO A 112 19.17 -8.18 -3.71
CA PRO A 112 18.18 -8.07 -4.77
C PRO A 112 16.87 -8.73 -4.30
N GLY A 113 15.85 -7.89 -4.14
CA GLY A 113 14.50 -8.32 -3.76
C GLY A 113 14.14 -8.17 -2.27
N SER A 114 15.03 -7.64 -1.43
CA SER A 114 14.66 -7.22 -0.07
C SER A 114 13.94 -5.87 -0.05
N LEU A 115 12.94 -5.77 0.82
CA LEU A 115 12.22 -4.54 1.14
C LEU A 115 13.08 -3.70 2.11
N SER A 116 13.33 -2.45 1.75
CA SER A 116 14.00 -1.50 2.64
C SER A 116 13.16 -1.23 3.89
N THR A 117 13.78 -0.71 4.95
CA THR A 117 13.06 -0.20 6.13
C THR A 117 11.94 0.77 5.75
N GLN A 118 12.19 1.63 4.76
CA GLN A 118 11.16 2.54 4.24
C GLN A 118 10.00 1.79 3.57
N ASP A 119 10.30 0.72 2.83
CA ASP A 119 9.29 -0.07 2.12
C ASP A 119 8.37 -0.81 3.09
N LYS A 120 8.93 -1.34 4.19
CA LYS A 120 8.16 -1.96 5.28
C LYS A 120 7.24 -0.94 5.96
N SER A 121 7.78 0.24 6.29
CA SER A 121 7.00 1.31 6.89
C SER A 121 5.85 1.78 6.00
N ILE A 122 6.06 1.89 4.68
CA ILE A 122 5.01 2.20 3.71
C ILE A 122 3.93 1.12 3.71
N TYR A 123 4.33 -0.15 3.69
CA TYR A 123 3.42 -1.29 3.71
C TYR A 123 2.56 -1.30 4.98
N GLU A 124 3.18 -1.19 6.16
CA GLU A 124 2.49 -1.18 7.46
C GLU A 124 1.55 0.03 7.58
N THR A 125 1.97 1.20 7.09
CA THR A 125 1.15 2.41 7.11
C THR A 125 -0.09 2.25 6.22
N LEU A 126 0.08 1.77 4.98
CA LEU A 126 -1.03 1.53 4.06
C LEU A 126 -1.99 0.45 4.58
N GLU A 127 -1.44 -0.65 5.10
CA GLU A 127 -2.24 -1.73 5.69
C GLU A 127 -3.05 -1.21 6.88
N LYS A 128 -2.43 -0.47 7.79
CA LYS A 128 -3.12 0.16 8.92
C LYS A 128 -4.20 1.13 8.45
N LEU A 129 -3.93 1.99 7.47
CA LEU A 129 -4.90 2.94 6.93
C LEU A 129 -6.10 2.25 6.26
N LEU A 130 -5.85 1.13 5.58
CA LEU A 130 -6.89 0.32 4.95
C LEU A 130 -7.63 -0.57 5.95
N GLN A 131 -7.07 -0.84 7.13
CA GLN A 131 -7.72 -1.58 8.21
C GLN A 131 -8.42 -0.66 9.24
N SER A 132 -8.03 0.61 9.31
CA SER A 132 -8.66 1.60 10.17
C SER A 132 -9.99 2.09 9.59
N ASP A 133 -11.05 1.35 9.86
CA ASP A 133 -12.30 1.98 10.29
C ASP A 133 -12.14 2.19 11.81
N GLU A 134 -12.48 3.35 12.36
CA GLU A 134 -12.39 3.55 13.81
C GLU A 134 -13.23 2.50 14.57
N GLU A 135 -12.61 1.42 15.04
CA GLU A 135 -13.07 0.70 16.21
C GLU A 135 -12.13 1.09 17.36
N PRO A 136 -12.63 1.68 18.47
CA PRO A 136 -11.82 1.81 19.66
C PRO A 136 -11.48 0.39 20.12
N GLU A 137 -10.20 0.03 20.11
CA GLU A 137 -9.73 -1.09 20.90
C GLU A 137 -9.99 -0.71 22.37
N GLU A 138 -11.15 -1.14 22.88
CA GLU A 138 -11.30 -1.45 24.29
C GLU A 138 -10.30 -2.57 24.60
N GLU A 139 -9.02 -2.23 24.82
CA GLU A 139 -8.18 -3.05 25.68
C GLU A 139 -8.73 -2.90 27.09
N GLU A 140 -9.78 -3.67 27.36
CA GLU A 140 -10.27 -3.96 28.70
C GLU A 140 -9.06 -4.46 29.50
N ASN A 141 -8.73 -3.67 30.53
CA ASN A 141 -7.68 -3.98 31.49
C ASN A 141 -7.98 -5.32 32.17
N GLU A 142 -7.34 -6.40 31.77
CA GLU A 142 -7.23 -7.59 32.62
C GLU A 142 -5.81 -7.74 33.19
N ALA A 143 -5.59 -7.04 34.32
CA ALA A 143 -4.79 -7.57 35.42
C ALA A 143 -5.18 -6.83 36.72
N PRO A 144 -5.16 -7.45 37.93
CA PRO A 144 -5.04 -8.86 38.29
C PRO A 144 -6.24 -9.34 39.16
N VAL A 145 -6.61 -10.62 39.14
CA VAL A 145 -7.48 -11.18 40.21
C VAL A 145 -6.63 -11.59 41.42
N PRO A 146 -6.81 -10.96 42.60
CA PRO A 146 -6.18 -11.41 43.83
C PRO A 146 -7.03 -12.49 44.50
N GLY A 147 -6.44 -13.66 44.71
CA GLY A 147 -6.75 -14.56 45.83
C GLY A 147 -8.05 -15.38 45.76
N SER A 148 -7.89 -16.69 45.74
CA SER A 148 -8.73 -17.55 46.58
C SER A 148 -7.96 -18.77 47.06
N THR A 149 -7.56 -18.72 48.32
CA THR A 149 -7.34 -19.90 49.16
C THR A 149 -8.64 -20.68 49.24
N VAL A 150 -8.68 -21.94 48.81
CA VAL A 150 -9.46 -22.98 49.50
C VAL A 150 -8.76 -24.34 49.40
N VAL A 151 -8.51 -24.86 50.59
CA VAL A 151 -8.12 -26.20 51.04
C VAL A 151 -8.69 -27.42 50.28
N ALA A 152 -7.86 -28.46 50.18
CA ALA A 152 -8.20 -29.86 50.51
C ALA A 152 -6.92 -30.68 50.72
#